data_AF-A0A1U9YWK8-F1
#
_entry.id   AF-A0A1U9YWK8-F1
#
_cell.length_a   1.000
_cell.length_b   1.000
_cell.length_c   1.000
_cell.angle_alpha   90.00
_cell.angle_beta   90.00
_cell.angle_gamma   90.00
#
_symmetry.space_group_name_H-M   'P 1'
#
loop_
_entity.id
_entity.type
_entity.pdbx_description
1 polymer ?
#
loop_
_entity_poly.entity_id
_entity_poly.type
_entity_poly.pdbx_seq_one_letter_code
_entity_poly.pdbx_strand_id
1 'polypeptide(L)'
;MSNNGCSTIGISKSAPVEITEQVFPVLFRKYALHEGSGGAGRQRGGFGLSYEVELLRGDARASFAMDHGRFGPQGALGGSDGGTGSIEVIRDGVVHRPEHITKEQDLPLKAGNRVRVDTPGGGGYGPAFERDPQAVRKDVLLGYFTCEQAARLFGVALREDMSLDEAGTQRLRSRMMHAV
;
A
#
# COMPACT_ATOMS: atom_id res chain seq x y z
N MET A 1 23.23 10.93 -12.92
CA MET A 1 23.34 9.55 -13.43
C MET A 1 24.07 8.72 -12.39
N SER A 2 23.37 7.86 -11.66
CA SER A 2 23.98 6.81 -10.85
C SER A 2 23.37 5.47 -11.29
N ASN A 3 23.99 4.93 -12.33
CA ASN A 3 23.82 3.57 -12.79
C ASN A 3 24.59 2.65 -11.83
N ASN A 4 23.87 1.90 -11.00
CA ASN A 4 24.18 0.56 -10.48
C ASN A 4 23.32 0.24 -9.25
N GLY A 5 22.08 -0.20 -9.51
CA GLY A 5 21.52 -1.46 -8.98
C GLY A 5 21.43 -1.75 -7.48
N CYS A 6 21.73 -0.83 -6.57
CA CYS A 6 21.49 -1.02 -5.13
C CYS A 6 21.03 0.31 -4.52
N SER A 7 19.72 0.50 -4.41
CA SER A 7 19.15 1.70 -3.83
C SER A 7 19.58 1.80 -2.36
N THR A 8 20.22 2.91 -1.99
CA THR A 8 20.49 3.37 -0.61
C THR A 8 19.22 3.48 0.26
N ILE A 9 18.05 3.08 -0.27
CA ILE A 9 16.73 3.08 0.35
C ILE A 9 16.59 2.05 1.48
N GLY A 10 17.50 1.07 1.61
CA GLY A 10 17.53 0.17 2.77
C GLY A 10 17.70 0.87 4.12
N ILE A 11 18.15 2.14 4.11
CA ILE A 11 18.29 3.02 5.28
C ILE A 11 17.51 4.33 5.13
N SER A 12 16.53 4.41 4.21
CA SER A 12 15.64 5.57 4.09
C SER A 12 14.76 5.69 5.33
N LYS A 13 15.28 6.39 6.34
CA LYS A 13 14.49 6.83 7.47
C LYS A 13 13.57 7.94 6.98
N SER A 14 12.26 7.74 7.11
CA SER A 14 11.32 8.86 7.06
C SER A 14 11.61 9.76 8.26
N ALA A 15 11.71 11.08 8.04
CA ALA A 15 11.76 12.02 9.14
C ALA A 15 10.46 11.89 9.96
N PRO A 16 10.53 12.01 11.30
CA PRO A 16 9.31 12.10 12.11
C PRO A 16 8.41 13.23 11.59
N VAL A 17 7.10 13.01 11.64
CA VAL A 17 6.13 13.97 11.11
C VAL A 17 6.27 15.32 11.84
N GLU A 18 6.53 15.30 13.14
CA GLU A 18 6.69 16.47 14.00
C GLU A 18 7.85 17.35 13.55
N ILE A 19 8.96 16.75 13.13
CA ILE A 19 10.13 17.49 12.63
C ILE A 19 9.81 18.13 11.29
N THR A 20 9.08 17.42 10.43
CA THR A 20 8.71 17.92 9.11
C THR A 20 7.74 19.11 9.22
N GLU A 21 6.76 19.04 10.12
CA GLU A 21 5.81 20.13 10.40
C GLU A 21 6.44 21.34 11.10
N GLN A 22 7.54 21.14 11.84
CA GLN A 22 8.30 22.25 12.43
C GLN A 22 9.13 23.00 11.38
N VAL A 23 9.72 22.27 10.43
CA VAL A 23 10.64 22.83 9.44
C VAL A 23 9.88 23.42 8.24
N PHE A 24 8.77 22.81 7.83
CA PHE A 24 7.99 23.21 6.67
C PHE A 24 6.58 23.67 7.07
N PRO A 25 5.95 24.58 6.31
CA PRO A 25 4.61 25.10 6.62
C PRO A 25 3.50 24.08 6.27
N VAL A 26 3.64 22.83 6.68
CA VAL A 26 2.75 21.72 6.32
C VAL A 26 2.16 21.03 7.54
N LEU A 27 1.07 20.30 7.35
CA LEU A 27 0.43 19.46 8.36
C LEU A 27 0.10 18.09 7.77
N PHE A 28 0.49 17.01 8.45
CA PHE A 28 0.08 15.66 8.10
C PHE A 28 -1.33 15.38 8.64
N ARG A 29 -2.30 15.30 7.73
CA ARG A 29 -3.68 14.90 8.06
C ARG A 29 -3.83 13.39 8.17
N LYS A 30 -2.98 12.65 7.47
CA LYS A 30 -2.93 11.18 7.47
C LYS A 30 -1.49 10.71 7.32
N TYR A 31 -1.15 9.67 8.06
CA TYR A 31 0.07 8.88 7.83
C TYR A 31 -0.21 7.45 8.28
N ALA A 32 -0.48 6.56 7.32
CA ALA A 32 -0.94 5.20 7.60
C ALA A 32 -0.38 4.21 6.58
N LEU A 33 -0.60 2.92 6.83
CA LEU A 33 -0.39 1.88 5.83
C LEU A 33 -1.40 2.07 4.67
N HIS A 34 -0.95 1.80 3.45
CA HIS A 34 -1.83 1.60 2.31
C HIS A 34 -2.37 0.18 2.38
N GLU A 35 -3.42 0.00 3.19
CA GLU A 35 -4.02 -1.31 3.45
C GLU A 35 -4.47 -2.01 2.16
N GLY A 36 -4.24 -3.32 2.07
CA GLY A 36 -4.57 -4.11 0.88
C GLY A 36 -3.64 -3.93 -0.32
N SER A 37 -2.63 -3.05 -0.25
CA SER A 37 -1.67 -2.86 -1.35
C SER A 37 -0.60 -3.96 -1.46
N GLY A 38 -0.46 -4.83 -0.46
CA GLY A 38 0.50 -5.92 -0.51
C GLY A 38 -0.03 -7.10 -1.32
N GLY A 39 0.70 -7.53 -2.34
CA GLY A 39 0.33 -8.68 -3.16
C GLY A 39 0.24 -9.97 -2.33
N ALA A 40 -0.80 -10.75 -2.57
CA ALA A 40 -1.01 -12.03 -1.90
C ALA A 40 0.02 -13.06 -2.38
N GLY A 41 0.53 -13.87 -1.47
CA GLY A 41 1.47 -14.94 -1.79
C GLY A 41 1.82 -15.76 -0.55
N ARG A 42 2.57 -16.86 -0.73
CA ARG A 42 3.14 -17.61 0.39
C ARG A 42 3.89 -16.66 1.33
N GLN A 43 4.68 -15.75 0.75
CA GLN A 43 5.14 -14.53 1.40
C GLN A 43 4.38 -13.35 0.80
N ARG A 44 3.60 -12.63 1.62
CA ARG A 44 2.89 -11.43 1.16
C ARG A 44 3.86 -10.30 0.88
N GLY A 45 3.51 -9.44 -0.07
CA GLY A 45 4.19 -8.17 -0.26
C GLY A 45 4.01 -7.24 0.94
N GLY A 46 5.00 -6.34 1.13
CA GLY A 46 4.89 -5.23 2.07
C GLY A 46 3.81 -4.23 1.62
N PHE A 47 3.17 -3.57 2.57
CA PHE A 47 2.22 -2.51 2.25
C PHE A 47 2.95 -1.22 1.90
N GLY A 48 2.35 -0.44 1.00
CA GLY A 48 2.73 0.95 0.80
C GLY A 48 2.31 1.82 2.00
N LEU A 49 2.50 3.12 1.85
CA LEU A 49 2.05 4.15 2.75
C LEU A 49 0.96 4.98 2.11
N SER A 50 -0.02 5.40 2.90
CA SER A 50 -1.06 6.34 2.53
C SER A 50 -0.94 7.56 3.43
N TYR A 51 -0.60 8.70 2.85
CA TYR A 51 -0.40 9.94 3.61
C TYR A 51 -1.05 11.14 2.92
N GLU A 52 -1.46 12.11 3.74
CA GLU A 52 -2.08 13.36 3.31
C GLU A 52 -1.36 14.53 3.97
N VAL A 53 -0.89 15.48 3.16
CA VAL A 53 -0.20 16.69 3.60
C VAL A 53 -0.98 17.92 3.16
N GLU A 54 -1.25 18.82 4.10
CA GLU A 54 -1.87 20.13 3.87
C GLU A 54 -0.82 21.23 3.94
N LEU A 55 -0.85 22.18 3.01
CA LEU A 55 -0.06 23.41 3.12
C LEU A 55 -0.79 24.40 4.03
N LEU A 56 -0.18 24.83 5.13
CA LEU A 56 -0.82 25.72 6.10
C LEU A 56 -0.66 27.21 5.75
N ARG A 57 0.46 27.60 5.14
CA ARG A 57 0.74 29.01 4.83
C ARG A 57 1.68 29.16 3.63
N GLY A 58 1.55 30.28 2.95
CA GLY A 58 2.34 30.63 1.76
C GLY A 58 1.91 29.89 0.51
N ASP A 59 2.78 29.96 -0.50
CA ASP A 59 2.62 29.26 -1.77
C ASP A 59 3.71 28.17 -1.90
N ALA A 60 3.36 27.06 -2.53
CA ALA A 60 4.30 25.97 -2.79
C ALA A 60 4.11 25.39 -4.19
N ARG A 61 5.05 24.53 -4.60
CA ARG A 61 4.94 23.70 -5.80
C ARG A 61 5.06 22.24 -5.42
N ALA A 62 4.13 21.43 -5.89
CA ALA A 62 4.21 19.98 -5.77
C ALA A 62 4.72 19.38 -7.08
N SER A 63 5.72 18.52 -6.95
CA SER A 63 6.28 17.75 -8.06
C SER A 63 6.39 16.29 -7.65
N PHE A 64 5.87 15.42 -8.51
CA PHE A 64 5.76 14.00 -8.27
C PHE A 64 6.50 13.22 -9.34
N ALA A 65 7.36 12.31 -8.89
CA ALA A 65 8.10 11.38 -9.73
C ALA A 65 8.05 9.98 -9.09
N MET A 66 6.88 9.34 -9.19
CA MET A 66 6.67 7.98 -8.66
C MET A 66 6.37 6.99 -9.78
N ASP A 67 6.68 5.73 -9.53
CA ASP A 67 6.39 4.59 -10.41
C ASP A 67 5.22 3.75 -9.89
N HIS A 68 4.79 2.77 -10.69
CA HIS A 68 3.68 1.87 -10.39
C HIS A 68 2.29 2.52 -10.25
N GLY A 69 2.04 3.62 -10.97
CA GLY A 69 0.70 4.23 -11.04
C GLY A 69 -0.32 3.45 -11.88
N ARG A 70 0.13 2.74 -12.92
CA ARG A 70 -0.75 1.94 -13.82
C ARG A 70 -0.76 0.45 -13.48
N PHE A 71 0.40 -0.09 -13.16
CA PHE A 71 0.60 -1.50 -12.82
C PHE A 71 1.42 -1.57 -11.55
N GLY A 72 0.98 -2.39 -10.59
CA GLY A 72 1.69 -2.58 -9.34
C GLY A 72 3.00 -3.33 -9.52
N PRO A 73 3.85 -3.37 -8.48
CA PRO A 73 5.02 -4.26 -8.45
C PRO A 73 4.60 -5.71 -8.66
N GLN A 74 5.24 -6.39 -9.60
CA GLN A 74 4.84 -7.72 -10.02
C GLN A 74 5.04 -8.76 -8.91
N GLY A 75 4.09 -9.67 -8.80
CA GLY A 75 4.24 -10.90 -8.01
C GLY A 75 5.22 -11.86 -8.66
N ALA A 76 5.73 -12.81 -7.87
CA ALA A 76 6.70 -13.80 -8.32
C ALA A 76 6.25 -15.23 -8.01
N LEU A 77 6.50 -16.15 -8.93
CA LEU A 77 6.28 -17.60 -8.77
C LEU A 77 4.87 -17.96 -8.27
N GLY A 78 3.84 -17.31 -8.82
CA GLY A 78 2.44 -17.55 -8.44
C GLY A 78 1.91 -16.64 -7.32
N GLY A 79 2.72 -15.67 -6.86
CA GLY A 79 2.22 -14.55 -6.06
C GLY A 79 1.49 -13.51 -6.92
N SER A 80 0.53 -12.80 -6.32
CA SER A 80 -0.20 -11.70 -6.96
C SER A 80 0.62 -10.41 -6.95
N ASP A 81 0.35 -9.55 -7.93
CA ASP A 81 0.90 -8.20 -7.98
C ASP A 81 0.49 -7.36 -6.77
N GLY A 82 1.34 -6.39 -6.41
CA GLY A 82 1.01 -5.37 -5.43
C GLY A 82 -0.01 -4.36 -5.95
N GLY A 83 -0.58 -3.58 -5.05
CA GLY A 83 -1.42 -2.43 -5.38
C GLY A 83 -0.62 -1.30 -6.03
N THR A 84 -1.29 -0.51 -6.85
CA THR A 84 -0.72 0.66 -7.54
C THR A 84 -0.58 1.85 -6.62
N GLY A 85 0.33 2.75 -6.95
CA GLY A 85 0.40 4.07 -6.33
C GLY A 85 -0.66 5.03 -6.91
N SER A 86 -1.03 6.04 -6.14
CA SER A 86 -1.98 7.07 -6.56
C SER A 86 -1.59 8.44 -5.99
N ILE A 87 -1.99 9.51 -6.69
CA ILE A 87 -1.82 10.89 -6.23
C ILE A 87 -3.11 11.64 -6.45
N GLU A 88 -3.54 12.36 -5.43
CA GLU A 88 -4.63 13.32 -5.53
C GLU A 88 -4.19 14.66 -4.98
N VAL A 89 -4.46 15.73 -5.71
CA VAL A 89 -4.24 17.10 -5.26
C VAL A 89 -5.59 17.78 -5.07
N ILE A 90 -5.90 18.15 -3.84
CA ILE A 90 -7.16 18.80 -3.48
C ILE A 90 -6.93 20.30 -3.37
N ARG A 91 -7.54 21.07 -4.27
CA ARG A 91 -7.49 22.54 -4.30
C ARG A 91 -8.90 23.07 -4.18
N ASP A 92 -9.18 23.86 -3.13
CA ASP A 92 -10.48 24.49 -2.91
C ASP A 92 -11.66 23.49 -2.96
N GLY A 93 -11.44 22.27 -2.44
CA GLY A 93 -12.42 21.18 -2.45
C GLY A 93 -12.49 20.37 -3.75
N VAL A 94 -11.80 20.80 -4.80
CA VAL A 94 -11.73 20.09 -6.09
C VAL A 94 -10.57 19.11 -6.09
N VAL A 95 -10.85 17.86 -6.43
CA VAL A 95 -9.84 16.79 -6.56
C VAL A 95 -9.28 16.77 -7.98
N HIS A 96 -7.97 16.97 -8.09
CA HIS A 96 -7.18 16.78 -9.31
C HIS A 96 -6.37 15.49 -9.21
N ARG A 97 -6.41 14.66 -10.26
CA ARG A 97 -5.56 13.49 -10.39
C ARG A 97 -4.65 13.70 -11.60
N PRO A 98 -3.32 13.52 -11.46
CA PRO A 98 -2.41 13.62 -12.59
C PRO A 98 -2.80 12.69 -13.74
N GLU A 99 -2.67 13.16 -14.99
CA GLU A 99 -2.93 12.35 -16.18
C GLU A 99 -1.99 11.12 -16.24
N HIS A 100 -0.74 11.29 -15.80
CA HIS A 100 0.22 10.21 -15.67
C HIS A 100 0.15 9.49 -14.31
N ILE A 101 -0.94 9.65 -13.55
CA ILE A 101 -1.32 9.06 -12.26
C ILE A 101 -0.36 9.37 -11.11
N THR A 102 0.94 9.16 -11.32
CA THR A 102 2.00 9.31 -10.33
C THR A 102 3.10 10.30 -10.75
N LYS A 103 2.90 11.02 -11.85
CA LYS A 103 3.87 11.97 -12.41
C LYS A 103 3.20 13.27 -12.84
N GLU A 104 3.61 14.36 -12.23
CA GLU A 104 3.27 15.74 -12.61
C GLU A 104 4.25 16.68 -11.92
N GLN A 105 4.60 17.79 -12.54
CA GLN A 105 5.59 18.72 -11.99
C GLN A 105 5.02 20.13 -11.89
N ASP A 106 5.57 20.92 -10.97
CA ASP A 106 5.31 22.34 -10.81
C ASP A 106 3.83 22.70 -10.54
N LEU A 107 3.07 21.78 -9.95
CA LEU A 107 1.69 22.03 -9.57
C LEU A 107 1.62 23.09 -8.47
N PRO A 108 0.98 24.25 -8.72
CA PRO A 108 0.88 25.29 -7.72
C PRO A 108 -0.05 24.85 -6.58
N LEU A 109 0.38 25.13 -5.35
CA LEU A 109 -0.39 24.93 -4.13
C LEU A 109 -0.47 26.24 -3.35
N LYS A 110 -1.65 26.50 -2.78
CA LYS A 110 -1.90 27.57 -1.82
C LYS A 110 -2.23 27.01 -0.45
N ALA A 111 -2.15 27.85 0.56
CA ALA A 111 -2.61 27.52 1.91
C ALA A 111 -4.02 26.91 1.88
N GLY A 112 -4.22 25.82 2.63
CA GLY A 112 -5.43 25.00 2.66
C GLY A 112 -5.51 23.93 1.57
N ASN A 113 -4.64 23.94 0.55
CA ASN A 113 -4.58 22.88 -0.45
C ASN A 113 -3.89 21.63 0.14
N ARG A 114 -4.28 20.46 -0.36
CA ARG A 114 -3.83 19.16 0.16
C ARG A 114 -3.30 18.26 -0.94
N VAL A 115 -2.37 17.41 -0.58
CA VAL A 115 -1.83 16.35 -1.43
C VAL A 115 -2.01 15.02 -0.70
N ARG A 116 -2.70 14.08 -1.34
CA ARG A 116 -2.80 12.70 -0.91
C ARG A 116 -1.92 11.83 -1.79
N VAL A 117 -1.18 10.94 -1.16
CA VAL A 117 -0.33 9.99 -1.85
C VAL A 117 -0.56 8.61 -1.27
N ASP A 118 -0.81 7.66 -2.15
CA ASP A 118 -0.69 6.24 -1.87
C ASP A 118 0.54 5.71 -2.61
N THR A 119 1.51 5.15 -1.88
CA THR A 119 2.64 4.48 -2.50
C THR A 119 2.24 3.05 -2.89
N PRO A 120 2.85 2.47 -3.94
CA PRO A 120 2.59 1.08 -4.28
C PRO A 120 2.99 0.14 -3.13
N GLY A 121 2.30 -1.00 -3.04
CA GLY A 121 2.72 -2.11 -2.19
C GLY A 121 3.53 -3.13 -2.99
N GLY A 122 4.30 -3.97 -2.32
CA GLY A 122 5.12 -5.00 -2.96
C GLY A 122 4.28 -6.15 -3.53
N GLY A 123 4.80 -6.82 -4.55
CA GLY A 123 4.22 -8.09 -5.05
C GLY A 123 4.41 -9.23 -4.06
N GLY A 124 3.50 -10.21 -4.09
CA GLY A 124 3.61 -11.44 -3.33
C GLY A 124 4.57 -12.45 -3.97
N TYR A 125 5.05 -13.40 -3.16
CA TYR A 125 5.92 -14.49 -3.61
C TYR A 125 5.29 -15.85 -3.31
N GLY A 126 5.22 -16.71 -4.32
CA GLY A 126 4.65 -18.06 -4.21
C GLY A 126 3.11 -18.07 -4.15
N PRO A 127 2.46 -19.21 -4.39
CA PRO A 127 1.00 -19.32 -4.33
C PRO A 127 0.45 -18.94 -2.95
N ALA A 128 -0.59 -18.10 -2.91
CA ALA A 128 -1.13 -17.56 -1.66
C ALA A 128 -1.73 -18.63 -0.73
N PHE A 129 -2.29 -19.71 -1.29
CA PHE A 129 -2.80 -20.84 -0.52
C PHE A 129 -1.70 -21.69 0.15
N GLU A 130 -0.41 -21.48 -0.17
CA GLU A 130 0.70 -22.13 0.54
C GLU A 130 1.15 -21.35 1.78
N ARG A 131 0.65 -20.13 2.01
CA ARG A 131 0.97 -19.34 3.20
C ARG A 131 0.54 -20.11 4.46
N ASP A 132 1.33 -20.06 5.52
CA ASP A 132 0.95 -20.65 6.81
C ASP A 132 -0.38 -20.05 7.32
N PRO A 133 -1.44 -20.87 7.56
CA PRO A 133 -2.70 -20.38 8.11
C PRO A 133 -2.55 -19.58 9.40
N GLN A 134 -1.59 -19.93 10.27
CA GLN A 134 -1.33 -19.19 11.51
C GLN A 134 -0.76 -17.79 11.21
N ALA A 135 0.09 -17.65 10.20
CA ALA A 135 0.57 -16.35 9.74
C ALA A 135 -0.57 -15.49 9.18
N VAL A 136 -1.51 -16.08 8.42
CA VAL A 136 -2.70 -15.37 7.92
C VAL A 136 -3.60 -14.94 9.07
N ARG A 137 -3.86 -15.83 10.05
CA ARG A 137 -4.60 -15.48 11.27
C ARG A 137 -3.95 -14.30 12.00
N LYS A 138 -2.62 -14.31 12.13
CA LYS A 138 -1.88 -13.18 12.73
C LYS A 138 -2.07 -11.89 11.94
N ASP A 139 -2.01 -11.94 10.61
CA ASP A 139 -2.26 -10.75 9.78
C ASP A 139 -3.69 -10.22 10.00
N VAL A 140 -4.70 -11.09 10.17
CA VAL A 140 -6.08 -10.67 10.51
C VAL A 140 -6.17 -10.04 11.90
N LEU A 141 -5.53 -10.64 12.90
CA LEU A 141 -5.50 -10.10 14.27
C LEU A 141 -4.79 -8.74 14.35
N LEU A 142 -3.84 -8.48 13.44
CA LEU A 142 -3.16 -7.19 13.31
C LEU A 142 -3.98 -6.17 12.50
N GLY A 143 -5.15 -6.55 11.98
CA GLY A 143 -6.01 -5.69 11.17
C GLY A 143 -5.55 -5.52 9.72
N TYR A 144 -4.54 -6.26 9.27
CA TYR A 144 -4.02 -6.14 7.90
C TYR A 144 -4.99 -6.70 6.85
N PHE A 145 -5.78 -7.69 7.25
CA PHE A 145 -6.82 -8.28 6.41
C PHE A 145 -8.08 -8.56 7.23
N THR A 146 -9.24 -8.48 6.60
CA THR A 146 -10.48 -9.00 7.16
C THR A 146 -10.54 -10.52 7.06
N CYS A 147 -11.43 -11.17 7.81
CA CYS A 147 -11.69 -12.62 7.68
C CYS A 147 -12.11 -12.99 6.24
N GLU A 148 -12.91 -12.13 5.60
CA GLU A 148 -13.33 -12.32 4.21
C GLU A 148 -12.13 -12.25 3.25
N GLN A 149 -11.25 -11.27 3.44
CA GLN A 149 -10.02 -11.15 2.65
C GLN A 149 -9.09 -12.35 2.89
N ALA A 150 -8.97 -12.85 4.12
CA ALA A 150 -8.18 -14.04 4.44
C ALA A 150 -8.69 -15.28 3.68
N ALA A 151 -10.00 -15.48 3.65
CA ALA A 151 -10.63 -16.57 2.92
C ALA A 151 -10.43 -16.43 1.41
N ARG A 152 -10.65 -15.24 0.87
CA ARG A 152 -10.57 -14.97 -0.58
C ARG A 152 -9.14 -15.02 -1.12
N LEU A 153 -8.18 -14.41 -0.41
CA LEU A 153 -6.81 -14.24 -0.89
C LEU A 153 -5.92 -15.43 -0.56
N PHE A 154 -6.08 -16.05 0.62
CA PHE A 154 -5.16 -17.08 1.12
C PHE A 154 -5.85 -18.45 1.36
N GLY A 155 -7.16 -18.52 1.13
CA GLY A 155 -7.94 -19.74 1.38
C GLY A 155 -8.01 -20.12 2.86
N VAL A 156 -7.90 -19.15 3.78
CA VAL A 156 -7.91 -19.41 5.23
C VAL A 156 -9.24 -18.98 5.83
N ALA A 157 -9.92 -19.92 6.49
CA ALA A 157 -11.16 -19.68 7.21
C ALA A 157 -10.89 -19.48 8.70
N LEU A 158 -11.50 -18.44 9.27
CA LEU A 158 -11.49 -18.17 10.71
C LEU A 158 -12.92 -18.30 11.26
N ARG A 159 -13.02 -18.79 12.50
CA ARG A 159 -14.27 -18.82 13.26
C ARG A 159 -14.56 -17.43 13.86
N GLU A 160 -15.73 -17.27 14.46
CA GLU A 160 -16.13 -16.02 15.12
C GLU A 160 -15.17 -15.60 16.24
N ASP A 161 -14.57 -16.57 16.93
CA ASP A 161 -13.56 -16.35 17.98
C ASP A 161 -12.14 -16.12 17.44
N MET A 162 -11.99 -15.93 16.12
CA MET A 162 -10.72 -15.78 15.41
C MET A 162 -9.78 -17.01 15.50
N SER A 163 -10.27 -18.17 15.93
CA SER A 163 -9.54 -19.44 15.81
C SER A 163 -9.58 -19.97 14.38
N LEU A 164 -8.60 -20.79 14.01
CA LEU A 164 -8.55 -21.40 12.68
C LEU A 164 -9.69 -22.42 12.51
N ASP A 165 -10.43 -22.32 11.40
CA ASP A 165 -11.26 -23.41 10.91
C ASP A 165 -10.42 -24.25 9.93
N GLU A 166 -9.77 -25.30 10.45
CA GLU A 166 -8.93 -26.20 9.65
C GLU A 166 -9.70 -26.86 8.51
N ALA A 167 -10.92 -27.34 8.79
CA ALA A 167 -11.76 -27.99 7.80
C ALA A 167 -12.23 -27.00 6.72
N GLY A 168 -12.62 -25.78 7.12
CA GLY A 168 -12.95 -24.69 6.19
C GLY A 168 -11.76 -24.27 5.32
N THR A 169 -10.59 -24.12 5.93
CA THR A 169 -9.33 -23.79 5.24
C THR A 169 -8.97 -24.86 4.21
N GLN A 170 -9.06 -26.15 4.56
CA GLN A 170 -8.79 -27.24 3.63
C GLN A 170 -9.75 -27.20 2.43
N ARG A 171 -11.06 -27.00 2.66
CA ARG A 171 -12.06 -26.89 1.58
C ARG A 171 -11.78 -25.71 0.64
N LEU A 172 -11.45 -24.54 1.20
CA LEU A 172 -11.15 -23.34 0.42
C LEU A 172 -9.90 -23.55 -0.44
N ARG A 173 -8.81 -24.07 0.16
CA ARG A 173 -7.55 -24.32 -0.56
C ARG A 173 -7.70 -25.39 -1.64
N SER A 174 -8.44 -26.46 -1.39
CA SER A 174 -8.74 -27.45 -2.43
C SER A 174 -9.45 -26.80 -3.61
N ARG A 175 -10.45 -25.94 -3.39
CA ARG A 175 -11.12 -25.21 -4.49
C ARG A 175 -10.17 -24.30 -5.25
N MET A 176 -9.30 -23.57 -4.56
CA MET A 176 -8.30 -22.70 -5.19
C MET A 176 -7.32 -23.48 -6.06
N MET A 177 -6.86 -24.64 -5.61
CA MET A 177 -5.95 -25.49 -6.39
C MET A 177 -6.57 -26.03 -7.68
N HIS A 178 -7.89 -26.25 -7.72
CA HIS A 178 -8.61 -26.71 -8.92
C HIS A 178 -9.00 -25.58 -9.87
N ALA A 179 -8.86 -24.32 -9.44
CA ALA A 179 -9.18 -23.13 -10.23
C ALA A 179 -7.95 -22.53 -10.94
N VAL A 180 -6.75 -23.09 -10.73
CA VAL A 180 -5.47 -22.69 -11.34
C VAL A 180 -5.18 -23.55 -12.56
#